data_AF-A0A919LVD1-F1
#
_entry.id   AF-A0A919LVD1-F1
#
_cell.length_a   1.000
_cell.length_b   1.000
_cell.length_c   1.000
_cell.angle_alpha   90.00
_cell.angle_beta   90.00
_cell.angle_gamma   90.00
#
_symmetry.space_group_name_H-M   'P 1'
#
loop_
_entity.id
_entity.type
_entity.pdbx_description
1 polymer ?
#
loop_
_entity_poly.entity_id
_entity_poly.type
_entity_poly.pdbx_seq_one_letter_code
_entity_poly.pdbx_strand_id
1 'polypeptide(L)' 'MYIGIDLGTSGVKAILLNEQGEVVASHTEKLTVSRPHPLWSEQDPEQWWLATDTAMKTPARSIACAT' A
#
# COMPACT_ATOMS: atom_id res chain seq x y z
N MET A 1 -16.14 9.23 -1.22
CA MET A 1 -15.08 8.29 -0.78
C MET A 1 -13.71 8.84 -1.13
N TYR A 2 -12.69 8.54 -0.33
CA TYR A 2 -11.31 9.00 -0.50
C TYR A 2 -10.32 7.84 -0.39
N ILE A 3 -9.21 7.90 -1.13
CA ILE A 3 -8.14 6.90 -1.04
C ILE A 3 -6.86 7.54 -0.50
N GLY A 4 -6.24 6.90 0.47
CA GLY A 4 -4.92 7.28 1.00
C GLY A 4 -3.88 6.22 0.61
N ILE A 5 -2.72 6.66 0.15
CA ILE A 5 -1.57 5.81 -0.16
C ILE A 5 -0.39 6.29 0.69
N ASP A 6 0.22 5.38 1.43
CA ASP A 6 1.40 5.59 2.25
C ASP A 6 2.52 4.67 1.76
N LEU A 7 3.54 5.25 1.13
CA LEU A 7 4.75 4.55 0.66
C LEU A 7 5.80 4.59 1.78
N GLY A 8 5.83 3.53 2.59
CA GLY A 8 6.81 3.34 3.65
C GLY A 8 8.00 2.48 3.20
N THR A 9 9.06 2.46 4.02
CA THR A 9 10.25 1.66 3.73
C THR A 9 9.98 0.14 3.74
N SER A 10 9.05 -0.32 4.57
CA SER A 10 8.69 -1.74 4.71
C SER A 10 7.51 -2.17 3.84
N GLY A 11 6.83 -1.24 3.16
CA GLY A 11 5.64 -1.55 2.37
C GLY A 11 4.83 -0.35 1.94
N VAL A 12 3.90 -0.58 1.02
CA VAL A 12 2.87 0.38 0.59
C VAL A 12 1.55 0.03 1.25
N LYS A 13 0.96 1.00 1.96
CA LYS A 13 -0.37 0.87 2.54
C LYS A 13 -1.38 1.69 1.74
N ALA A 14 -2.47 1.07 1.31
CA ALA A 14 -3.63 1.75 0.75
C ALA A 14 -4.79 1.68 1.75
N ILE A 15 -5.46 2.80 1.98
CA ILE A 15 -6.69 2.87 2.78
C ILE A 15 -7.81 3.53 1.99
N LEU A 16 -9.04 3.09 2.23
CA LEU A 16 -10.24 3.65 1.65
C LEU A 16 -11.08 4.25 2.77
N LEU A 17 -11.49 5.50 2.60
CA LEU A 17 -12.25 6.26 3.55
C LEU A 17 -13.65 6.56 3.01
N ASN A 18 -14.67 6.51 3.86
CA ASN A 18 -15.98 7.09 3.55
C ASN A 18 -15.95 8.62 3.66
N GLU A 19 -17.08 9.28 3.42
CA GLU A 19 -17.17 10.75 3.43
C GLU A 19 -17.07 11.34 4.83
N GLN A 20 -17.28 10.53 5.86
CA GLN A 20 -17.16 10.88 7.27
C GLN A 20 -15.70 10.71 7.76
N GLY A 21 -14.79 10.24 6.91
CA GLY A 21 -13.37 10.03 7.22
C GLY A 21 -13.08 8.69 7.91
N GLU A 22 -14.03 7.76 7.97
CA GLU A 22 -13.84 6.44 8.58
C GLU A 22 -13.17 5.48 7.59
N VAL A 23 -12.25 4.65 8.09
CA VAL A 23 -11.57 3.61 7.29
C VAL A 23 -12.54 2.46 7.03
N VAL A 24 -12.92 2.28 5.77
CA VAL A 24 -13.81 1.18 5.33
C VAL A 24 -13.03 -0.02 4.77
N ALA A 25 -11.80 0.19 4.31
CA ALA A 25 -10.91 -0.88 3.91
C ALA A 25 -9.44 -0.43 4.03
N SER A 26 -8.54 -1.40 4.24
CA SER A 26 -7.11 -1.16 4.20
C SER A 26 -6.37 -2.39 3.70
N HIS A 27 -5.27 -2.17 3.00
CA HIS A 27 -4.36 -3.21 2.57
C HIS A 27 -2.91 -2.73 2.62
N THR A 28 -1.98 -3.62 2.94
CA THR A 28 -0.54 -3.34 2.92
C THR A 28 0.19 -4.38 2.10
N GLU A 29 0.91 -3.92 1.09
CA GLU A 29 1.87 -4.74 0.35
C GLU A 29 3.28 -4.52 0.87
N LYS A 30 4.02 -5.62 1.06
CA LYS A 30 5.37 -5.55 1.63
C LYS A 30 6.39 -5.11 0.57
N LEU A 31 7.36 -4.33 1.01
CA LEU A 31 8.56 -4.00 0.25
C LEU A 31 9.80 -4.57 0.93
N THR A 32 10.82 -4.85 0.13
CA THR A 32 12.14 -5.26 0.62
C THR A 32 13.14 -4.12 0.48
N VAL A 33 14.16 -4.11 1.34
CA VAL A 33 15.30 -3.18 1.27
C VAL A 33 16.55 -3.98 0.96
N SER A 34 17.26 -3.57 -0.09
CA SER A 34 18.59 -4.08 -0.42
C SER A 34 19.65 -3.38 0.43
N ARG A 35 20.64 -4.16 0.90
CA ARG A 35 21.76 -3.67 1.72
C ARG A 35 23.07 -4.32 1.21
N PRO A 36 23.55 -3.98 0.00
CA PRO A 36 24.70 -4.66 -0.60
C PRO A 36 26.01 -4.34 0.14
N HIS A 37 26.09 -3.20 0.81
CA HIS A 37 27.24 -2.74 1.58
C HIS A 37 26.82 -2.23 2.96
N PRO A 38 27.76 -2.17 3.94
CA PRO A 38 27.50 -1.56 5.23
C PRO A 38 26.95 -0.13 5.07
N LEU A 39 25.94 0.20 5.87
CA LEU A 39 25.25 1.51 5.91
C LEU A 39 24.41 1.84 4.66
N TRP A 40 24.34 0.98 3.65
CA TRP A 40 23.50 1.21 2.48
C TRP A 40 22.06 0.73 2.75
N SER A 41 21.12 1.41 2.11
CA SER A 41 19.69 1.12 2.19
C SER A 41 19.03 1.54 0.88
N GLU A 42 18.80 0.56 0.00
CA GLU A 42 18.34 0.79 -1.36
C GLU A 42 17.02 0.08 -1.61
N GLN A 43 16.21 0.64 -2.50
CA GLN A 43 15.02 -0.01 -3.04
C GLN A 43 14.96 0.27 -4.54
N ASP A 44 14.45 -0.70 -5.28
CA ASP A 44 14.10 -0.52 -6.69
C ASP A 44 12.77 0.24 -6.79
N PRO A 45 12.73 1.43 -7.43
CA PRO A 45 11.50 2.20 -7.58
C PRO A 45 10.39 1.46 -8.35
N GLU A 46 10.71 0.49 -9.21
CA GLU A 46 9.70 -0.33 -9.87
C GLU A 46 8.89 -1.17 -8.86
N GLN A 47 9.54 -1.62 -7.78
CA GLN A 47 8.86 -2.34 -6.70
C GLN A 47 7.85 -1.45 -5.96
N TRP A 48 8.11 -0.15 -5.83
CA TRP A 48 7.14 0.79 -5.25
C TRP A 48 5.87 0.86 -6.10
N TRP A 49 6.02 0.93 -7.42
CA TRP A 49 4.90 0.98 -8.35
C TRP A 49 4.09 -0.31 -8.31
N LEU A 50 4.74 -1.47 -8.39
CA LEU A 50 4.06 -2.77 -8.36
C LEU A 50 3.34 -3.03 -7.03
N ALA A 51 3.95 -2.67 -5.90
CA ALA A 51 3.33 -2.77 -4.58
C ALA A 51 2.13 -1.81 -4.45
N THR A 52 2.23 -0.60 -5.02
CA THR A 52 1.10 0.36 -5.04
C THR A 52 -0.05 -0.17 -5.88
N ASP A 53 0.20 -0.64 -7.10
CA ASP A 53 -0.82 -1.23 -7.97
C ASP A 53 -1.51 -2.44 -7.32
N THR A 54 -0.72 -3.31 -6.69
CA THR A 54 -1.26 -4.46 -5.95
C THR A 54 -2.09 -4.00 -4.75
N ALA A 55 -1.60 -3.03 -3.97
CA ALA A 55 -2.32 -2.51 -2.81
C ALA A 55 -3.62 -1.79 -3.17
N MET A 56 -3.72 -1.21 -4.37
CA MET A 56 -4.94 -0.56 -4.86
C MET A 56 -6.02 -1.56 -5.32
N LYS A 57 -5.63 -2.78 -5.72
CA LYS A 57 -6.56 -3.81 -6.20
C LYS A 57 -7.33 -4.52 -5.08
N THR A 58 -6.77 -4.57 -3.86
CA THR A 58 -7.35 -5.34 -2.75
C THR A 58 -8.52 -4.65 -2.01
N PRO A 59 -8.47 -3.33 -1.68
CA PRO A 59 -9.56 -2.63 -0.99
C PRO A 59 -10.92 -2.70 -1.71
N ALA A 60 -10.91 -2.82 -3.04
CA ALA A 60 -12.12 -2.96 -3.85
C ALA A 60 -12.84 -4.29 -3.64
N ARG A 61 -12.11 -5.36 -3.30
CA ARG A 61 -12.65 -6.72 -3.20
C ARG A 61 -13.42 -6.95 -1.90
N SER A 62 -13.08 -6.22 -0.84
CA SER A 62 -13.71 -6.33 0.48
C SER A 62 -15.07 -5.63 0.56
N ILE A 63 -15.29 -4.59 -0.25
CA ILE A 63 -16.55 -3.82 -0.26
C ILE A 63 -17.65 -4.55 -1.05
N ALA A 64 -17.29 -5.29 -2.11
CA ALA A 64 -18.26 -5.99 -2.95
C ALA A 64 -18.97 -7.17 -2.26
N CYS A 65 -18.45 -7.69 -1.13
CA CYS A 65 -19.09 -8.76 -0.36
C CYS A 65 -19.96 -8.26 0.81
N ALA A 66 -20.03 -6.95 1.04
CA ALA A 66 -20.75 -6.37 2.18
C ALA A 66 -22.12 -5.76 1.81
N THR A 67 -22.61 -5.98 0.58
CA THR A 67 -23.95 -5.58 0.10
C THR A 67 -24.75 -6.77 -0.37
#